data_AF-A0A5C7QBC8-F1
#
_entry.id   AF-A0A5C7QBC8-F1
#
_cell.length_a   1.000
_cell.length_b   1.000
_cell.length_c   1.000
_cell.angle_alpha   90.00
_cell.angle_beta   90.00
_cell.angle_gamma   90.00
#
_symmetry.space_group_name_H-M   'P 1'
#
loop_
_entity.id
_entity.type
_entity.pdbx_description
1 polymer ?
#
loop_
_entity_poly.entity_id
_entity_poly.type
_entity_poly.pdbx_seq_one_letter_code
_entity_poly.pdbx_strand_id
1 'polypeptide(L)'
;MASLRKFPRSPFWFACFTLPDGRRAQRSTKEAKRKEAQAKADEWEKMSKERTKARQAHRVIADIYKAAHKEELPDSTTGAFLTGWLQRRRGEIAPASYSTYSNRITHFQSWLGDFAKRPLAEIETRHFLAYRDALAERLSPTSCNQGVKILRSVFEDARRDGYISDNPAKDCGTLKKQQGGTRRPFTVDE
;
A
#
# COMPACT_ATOMS: atom_id res chain seq x y z
N MET A 1 -21.30 -16.64 0.46
CA MET A 1 -20.95 -17.88 -0.25
C MET A 1 -20.84 -17.53 -1.73
N ALA A 2 -19.77 -17.95 -2.40
CA ALA A 2 -19.52 -17.66 -3.80
C ALA A 2 -20.54 -18.42 -4.65
N SER A 3 -21.15 -17.75 -5.63
CA SER A 3 -22.10 -18.38 -6.54
C SER A 3 -21.69 -18.19 -7.99
N LEU A 4 -22.05 -19.14 -8.84
CA LEU A 4 -21.81 -19.07 -10.27
C LEU A 4 -23.06 -18.61 -11.02
N ARG A 5 -22.85 -17.73 -11.99
CA ARG A 5 -23.87 -17.28 -12.95
C ARG A 5 -23.39 -17.58 -14.37
N LYS A 6 -24.31 -18.01 -15.24
CA LYS A 6 -24.06 -18.15 -16.67
C LYS A 6 -24.78 -17.03 -17.41
N PHE A 7 -24.11 -16.40 -18.36
CA PHE A 7 -24.73 -15.39 -19.23
C PHE A 7 -25.11 -16.02 -20.58
N PRO A 8 -26.26 -15.68 -21.17
CA PRO A 8 -26.70 -16.26 -22.44
C PRO A 8 -25.71 -16.07 -23.61
N ARG A 9 -24.96 -14.97 -23.58
CA ARG A 9 -24.01 -14.58 -24.64
C ARG A 9 -22.54 -14.95 -24.36
N SER A 10 -22.26 -15.65 -23.26
CA SER A 10 -20.88 -15.99 -22.89
C SER A 10 -20.74 -17.48 -22.58
N PRO A 11 -19.75 -18.17 -23.15
CA PRO A 11 -19.51 -19.60 -22.87
C PRO A 11 -18.94 -19.83 -21.47
N PHE A 12 -18.44 -18.78 -20.80
CA PHE A 12 -17.75 -18.87 -19.51
C PHE A 12 -18.69 -18.67 -18.33
N TRP A 13 -18.36 -19.33 -17.21
CA TRP A 13 -19.02 -19.07 -15.93
C TRP A 13 -18.56 -17.73 -15.34
N PHE A 14 -19.44 -17.09 -14.58
CA PHE A 14 -19.15 -15.85 -13.87
C PHE A 14 -19.26 -16.09 -12.37
N ALA A 15 -18.20 -15.79 -11.64
CA ALA A 15 -18.20 -15.84 -10.19
C ALA A 15 -18.87 -14.58 -9.63
N CYS A 16 -19.80 -14.79 -8.71
CA CYS A 16 -20.44 -13.78 -7.88
C CYS A 16 -19.88 -13.92 -6.46
N PHE A 17 -19.08 -12.96 -6.02
CA PHE A 17 -18.47 -12.97 -4.69
C PHE A 17 -18.53 -11.57 -4.06
N THR A 18 -18.44 -11.51 -2.74
CA THR A 18 -18.44 -10.24 -2.01
C THR A 18 -17.02 -9.70 -1.94
N LEU A 19 -16.83 -8.45 -2.33
CA LEU A 19 -15.55 -7.73 -2.22
C LEU A 19 -15.27 -7.30 -0.76
N PRO A 20 -14.02 -6.95 -0.43
CA PRO A 20 -13.67 -6.47 0.91
C PRO A 20 -14.34 -5.15 1.31
N ASP A 21 -15.00 -4.43 0.38
CA ASP A 21 -15.79 -3.23 0.68
C ASP A 21 -17.28 -3.53 0.98
N GLY A 22 -17.70 -4.80 0.94
CA GLY A 22 -19.07 -5.25 1.16
C GLY A 22 -19.94 -5.33 -0.10
N ARG A 23 -19.51 -4.80 -1.25
CA ARG A 23 -20.24 -4.91 -2.53
C ARG A 23 -20.11 -6.29 -3.14
N ARG A 24 -21.14 -6.75 -3.84
CA ARG A 24 -21.04 -7.96 -4.67
C ARG A 24 -20.43 -7.63 -6.03
N ALA A 25 -19.36 -8.34 -6.39
CA ALA A 25 -18.78 -8.27 -7.72
C ALA A 25 -19.19 -9.49 -8.55
N GLN A 26 -19.36 -9.26 -9.86
CA GLN A 26 -19.51 -10.30 -10.87
C GLN A 26 -18.30 -10.26 -11.80
N ARG A 27 -17.54 -11.35 -11.87
CA ARG A 27 -16.33 -11.44 -12.71
C ARG A 27 -16.37 -12.76 -13.48
N SER A 28 -16.04 -12.72 -14.77
CA SER A 28 -15.90 -13.94 -15.57
C SER A 28 -14.74 -14.77 -15.03
N THR A 29 -14.96 -16.06 -14.77
CA THR A 29 -13.88 -16.99 -14.38
C THR A 29 -13.00 -17.37 -15.57
N LYS A 30 -13.50 -17.13 -16.80
CA LYS A 30 -12.95 -17.63 -18.07
C LYS A 30 -12.87 -19.17 -18.17
N GLU A 31 -13.55 -19.88 -17.27
CA GLU A 31 -13.64 -21.34 -17.32
C GLU A 31 -15.00 -21.77 -17.88
N ALA A 32 -14.99 -22.75 -18.78
CA ALA A 32 -16.22 -23.36 -19.34
C ALA A 32 -16.75 -24.50 -18.45
N LYS A 33 -15.86 -25.19 -17.73
CA LYS A 33 -16.21 -26.28 -16.82
C LYS A 33 -16.68 -25.71 -15.47
N ARG A 34 -17.84 -26.18 -15.01
CA ARG A 34 -18.48 -25.72 -13.77
C ARG A 34 -17.60 -25.96 -12.52
N LYS A 35 -16.93 -27.12 -12.44
CA LYS A 35 -16.10 -27.49 -11.27
C LYS A 35 -14.88 -26.57 -11.11
N GLU A 36 -14.16 -26.32 -12.20
CA GLU A 36 -13.01 -25.41 -12.24
C GLU A 36 -13.45 -23.95 -11.97
N ALA A 37 -14.58 -23.53 -12.52
CA ALA A 37 -15.16 -22.22 -12.23
C ALA A 37 -15.54 -22.04 -10.76
N GLN A 38 -16.12 -23.07 -10.12
CA GLN A 38 -16.52 -23.02 -8.72
C GLN A 38 -15.29 -22.92 -7.80
N ALA A 39 -14.26 -23.73 -8.05
CA ALA A 39 -13.00 -23.67 -7.29
C ALA A 39 -12.38 -22.26 -7.32
N LYS A 40 -12.36 -21.63 -8.49
CA LYS A 40 -11.87 -20.25 -8.68
C LYS A 40 -12.74 -19.21 -7.98
N ALA A 41 -14.06 -19.40 -7.98
CA ALA A 41 -15.00 -18.53 -7.28
C ALA A 41 -14.85 -18.63 -5.74
N ASP A 42 -14.67 -19.84 -5.23
CA ASP A 42 -14.45 -20.12 -3.80
C ASP A 42 -13.10 -19.54 -3.35
N GLU A 43 -12.06 -19.65 -4.18
CA GLU A 43 -10.75 -19.02 -3.95
C GLU A 43 -10.88 -17.49 -3.86
N TRP A 44 -11.60 -16.84 -4.79
CA TRP A 44 -11.81 -15.40 -4.75
C TRP A 44 -12.60 -14.94 -3.52
N GLU A 45 -13.61 -15.70 -3.09
CA GLU A 45 -14.33 -15.40 -1.85
C GLU A 45 -13.46 -15.62 -0.61
N LYS A 46 -12.63 -16.67 -0.59
CA LYS A 46 -11.67 -16.93 0.50
C LYS A 46 -10.69 -15.77 0.64
N MET A 47 -10.04 -15.35 -0.45
CA MET A 47 -9.11 -14.22 -0.47
C MET A 47 -9.79 -12.90 -0.04
N SER A 48 -11.03 -12.68 -0.46
CA SER A 48 -11.81 -11.51 -0.07
C SER A 48 -12.15 -11.52 1.42
N LYS A 49 -12.61 -12.67 1.95
CA LYS A 49 -12.92 -12.85 3.38
C LYS A 49 -11.67 -12.74 4.25
N GLU A 50 -10.53 -13.26 3.82
CA GLU A 50 -9.26 -13.13 4.54
C GLU A 50 -8.84 -11.67 4.68
N ARG A 51 -8.99 -10.87 3.61
CA ARG A 51 -8.77 -9.42 3.68
C ARG A 51 -9.72 -8.71 4.63
N THR A 52 -11.01 -9.06 4.61
CA THR A 52 -12.00 -8.49 5.55
C THR A 52 -11.70 -8.90 7.00
N LYS A 53 -11.32 -10.15 7.23
CA LYS A 53 -10.90 -10.66 8.54
C LYS A 53 -9.66 -9.94 9.06
N ALA A 54 -8.66 -9.70 8.22
CA ALA A 54 -7.48 -8.92 8.61
C ALA A 54 -7.86 -7.49 9.01
N ARG A 55 -8.69 -6.80 8.21
CA ARG A 55 -9.21 -5.46 8.58
C ARG A 55 -9.99 -5.48 9.89
N GLN A 56 -10.83 -6.49 10.09
CA GLN A 56 -11.62 -6.65 11.31
C GLN A 56 -10.74 -6.97 12.53
N ALA A 57 -9.72 -7.81 12.38
CA ALA A 57 -8.77 -8.12 13.45
C ALA A 57 -7.97 -6.88 13.87
N HIS A 58 -7.48 -6.09 12.91
CA HIS A 58 -6.83 -4.82 13.22
C HIS A 58 -7.78 -3.82 13.90
N ARG A 59 -9.05 -3.78 13.49
CA ARG A 59 -10.07 -2.97 14.16
C ARG A 59 -10.31 -3.42 15.60
N VAL A 60 -10.41 -4.73 15.84
CA VAL A 60 -10.58 -5.29 17.19
C VAL A 60 -9.35 -5.01 18.06
N ILE A 61 -8.14 -5.15 17.52
CA ILE A 61 -6.90 -4.80 18.25
C ILE A 61 -6.90 -3.30 18.58
N ALA A 62 -7.30 -2.45 17.63
CA ALA A 62 -7.43 -1.01 17.86
C ALA A 62 -8.49 -0.69 18.93
N ASP A 63 -9.63 -1.39 18.91
CA ASP A 63 -10.72 -1.22 19.88
C ASP A 63 -10.31 -1.69 21.29
N ILE A 64 -9.57 -2.81 21.40
CA ILE A 64 -9.02 -3.32 22.68
C ILE A 64 -8.03 -2.32 23.28
N TYR A 65 -7.12 -1.78 22.47
CA TYR A 65 -6.17 -0.76 22.91
C TYR A 65 -6.90 0.53 23.34
N LYS A 66 -7.91 0.98 22.59
CA LYS A 66 -8.75 2.15 22.94
C LYS A 66 -9.48 1.94 24.27
N ALA A 67 -9.98 0.73 24.53
CA ALA A 67 -10.64 0.37 25.78
C ALA A 67 -9.66 0.32 26.98
N ALA A 68 -8.42 -0.13 26.75
CA ALA A 68 -7.40 -0.24 27.79
C ALA A 68 -6.76 1.10 28.17
N HIS A 69 -6.56 2.02 27.21
CA HIS A 69 -5.75 3.22 27.42
C HIS A 69 -6.51 4.55 27.44
N LYS A 70 -7.84 4.59 27.26
CA LYS A 70 -8.70 5.82 27.21
C LYS A 70 -8.28 6.90 26.18
N GLU A 71 -7.17 6.72 25.47
CA GLU A 71 -6.76 7.52 24.32
C GLU A 71 -7.06 6.73 23.04
N GLU A 72 -7.47 7.44 21.98
CA GLU A 72 -7.56 6.83 20.65
C GLU A 72 -6.18 6.32 20.24
N LEU A 73 -6.07 5.18 19.54
CA LEU A 73 -4.77 4.80 18.96
C LEU A 73 -4.23 6.01 18.20
N PRO A 74 -3.05 6.53 18.59
CA PRO A 74 -2.39 7.60 17.85
C PRO A 74 -2.15 7.20 16.38
N ASP A 75 -2.20 5.90 16.06
CA ASP A 75 -1.87 5.31 14.77
C ASP A 75 -3.07 4.70 14.01
N SER A 76 -4.31 5.12 14.32
CA SER A 76 -5.49 4.58 13.61
C SER A 76 -5.51 4.92 12.11
N THR A 77 -4.76 5.94 11.70
CA THR A 77 -4.67 6.42 10.33
C THR A 77 -3.25 6.35 9.79
N THR A 78 -3.12 6.18 8.47
CA THR A 78 -1.84 6.18 7.76
C THR A 78 -1.06 7.47 8.03
N GLY A 79 -1.75 8.62 8.01
CA GLY A 79 -1.15 9.92 8.26
C GLY A 79 -0.54 10.01 9.66
N ALA A 80 -1.30 9.61 10.68
CA ALA A 80 -0.84 9.69 12.05
C ALA A 80 0.34 8.73 12.33
N PHE A 81 0.27 7.49 11.81
CA PHE A 81 1.38 6.54 11.87
C PHE A 81 2.66 7.11 11.23
N LEU A 82 2.57 7.67 10.03
CA LEU A 82 3.74 8.23 9.32
C LEU A 82 4.38 9.40 10.09
N THR A 83 3.56 10.24 10.73
CA THR A 83 4.04 11.34 11.58
C THR A 83 4.69 10.83 12.86
N GLY A 84 4.08 9.85 13.54
CA GLY A 84 4.64 9.23 14.73
C GLY A 84 5.95 8.49 14.45
N TRP A 85 6.02 7.77 13.32
CA TRP A 85 7.24 7.11 12.87
C TRP A 85 8.37 8.10 12.62
N LEU A 86 8.08 9.25 11.99
CA LEU A 86 9.05 10.33 11.83
C LEU A 86 9.54 10.83 13.19
N GLN A 87 8.66 11.13 14.14
CA GLN A 87 9.06 11.61 15.46
C GLN A 87 9.98 10.62 16.18
N ARG A 88 9.67 9.32 16.13
CA ARG A 88 10.49 8.25 16.72
C ARG A 88 11.88 8.20 16.07
N ARG A 89 11.94 8.24 14.74
CA ARG A 89 13.21 8.16 13.98
C ARG A 89 14.13 9.36 14.18
N ARG A 90 13.64 10.50 14.68
CA ARG A 90 14.44 11.72 14.84
C ARG A 90 15.71 11.51 15.67
N GLY A 91 15.68 10.65 16.69
CA GLY A 91 16.85 10.32 17.52
C GLY A 91 17.75 9.23 16.95
N GLU A 92 17.29 8.47 15.96
CA GLU A 92 17.98 7.29 15.44
C GLU A 92 18.76 7.56 14.15
N ILE A 93 18.45 8.64 13.42
CA ILE A 93 19.06 8.96 12.13
C ILE A 93 19.71 10.34 12.14
N ALA A 94 20.75 10.49 11.32
CA ALA A 94 21.44 11.76 11.15
C ALA A 94 20.47 12.88 10.67
N PRO A 95 20.69 14.15 11.06
CA PRO A 95 19.77 15.26 10.73
C PRO A 95 19.50 15.44 9.22
N ALA A 96 20.52 15.23 8.37
CA ALA A 96 20.38 15.30 6.92
C ALA A 96 19.47 14.19 6.36
N SER A 97 19.62 12.97 6.89
CA SER A 97 18.75 11.83 6.57
C SER A 97 17.33 12.08 7.07
N TYR A 98 17.18 12.64 8.27
CA TYR A 98 15.88 13.03 8.82
C TYR A 98 15.15 14.02 7.92
N SER A 99 15.82 15.08 7.48
CA SER A 99 15.25 16.06 6.55
C SER A 99 14.77 15.41 5.25
N THR A 100 15.60 14.51 4.67
CA THR A 100 15.24 13.76 3.46
C THR A 100 14.00 12.89 3.69
N TYR A 101 13.94 12.19 4.82
CA TYR A 101 12.84 11.29 5.17
C TYR A 101 11.56 12.07 5.44
N SER A 102 11.66 13.16 6.19
CA SER A 102 10.56 14.08 6.51
C SER A 102 9.94 14.63 5.24
N ASN A 103 10.74 15.26 4.37
CA ASN A 103 10.27 15.81 3.10
C ASN A 103 9.55 14.75 2.24
N ARG A 104 10.12 13.54 2.17
CA ARG A 104 9.50 12.46 1.42
C ARG A 104 8.15 12.07 2.05
N ILE A 105 8.11 11.82 3.34
CA ILE A 105 6.91 11.34 4.04
C ILE A 105 5.80 12.39 3.99
N THR A 106 6.12 13.67 4.21
CA THR A 106 5.17 14.78 4.08
C THR A 106 4.61 14.84 2.65
N HIS A 107 5.46 14.77 1.62
CA HIS A 107 4.98 14.75 0.24
C HIS A 107 4.10 13.53 -0.06
N PHE A 108 4.39 12.37 0.54
CA PHE A 108 3.52 11.19 0.43
C PHE A 108 2.14 11.44 1.01
N GLN A 109 2.09 11.96 2.24
CA GLN A 109 0.87 12.25 2.95
C GLN A 109 0.03 13.26 2.18
N SER A 110 0.65 14.34 1.67
CA SER A 110 -0.02 15.33 0.83
C SER A 110 -0.58 14.71 -0.45
N TRP A 111 0.17 13.82 -1.12
CA TRP A 111 -0.30 13.14 -2.31
C TRP A 111 -1.46 12.16 -2.04
N LEU A 112 -1.43 11.46 -0.90
CA LEU A 112 -2.53 10.59 -0.47
C LEU A 112 -3.81 11.38 -0.16
N GLY A 113 -3.69 12.63 0.27
CA GLY A 113 -4.81 13.51 0.61
C GLY A 113 -5.72 12.86 1.65
N ASP A 114 -7.02 12.77 1.35
CA ASP A 114 -8.00 12.14 2.25
C ASP A 114 -7.74 10.65 2.50
N PHE A 115 -7.01 9.97 1.61
CA PHE A 115 -6.64 8.57 1.83
C PHE A 115 -5.68 8.40 3.02
N ALA A 116 -4.90 9.44 3.36
CA ALA A 116 -4.03 9.40 4.54
C ALA A 116 -4.82 9.26 5.86
N LYS A 117 -6.11 9.65 5.88
CA LYS A 117 -7.00 9.50 7.04
C LYS A 117 -7.52 8.07 7.22
N ARG A 118 -7.20 7.15 6.28
CA ARG A 118 -7.63 5.75 6.36
C ARG A 118 -6.60 4.88 7.11
N PRO A 119 -7.01 3.72 7.63
CA PRO A 119 -6.11 2.79 8.30
C PRO A 119 -4.94 2.36 7.42
N LEU A 120 -3.77 2.16 8.05
CA LEU A 120 -2.53 1.76 7.37
C LEU A 120 -2.69 0.46 6.56
N ALA A 121 -3.53 -0.47 7.04
CA ALA A 121 -3.83 -1.73 6.37
C ALA A 121 -4.60 -1.57 5.04
N GLU A 122 -5.15 -0.39 4.72
CA GLU A 122 -5.75 -0.12 3.41
C GLU A 122 -4.73 0.32 2.34
N ILE A 123 -3.50 0.62 2.74
CA ILE A 123 -2.44 0.99 1.82
C ILE A 123 -1.96 -0.24 1.05
N GLU A 124 -2.30 -0.28 -0.24
CA GLU A 124 -1.87 -1.31 -1.18
C GLU A 124 -0.72 -0.86 -2.10
N THR A 125 -0.05 -1.83 -2.75
CA THR A 125 1.03 -1.61 -3.74
C THR A 125 0.67 -0.63 -4.85
N ARG A 126 -0.60 -0.62 -5.30
CA ARG A 126 -1.09 0.31 -6.33
C ARG A 126 -0.88 1.78 -5.96
N HIS A 127 -0.94 2.14 -4.67
CA HIS A 127 -0.74 3.51 -4.24
C HIS A 127 0.73 3.92 -4.38
N PHE A 128 1.67 2.99 -4.18
CA PHE A 128 3.09 3.26 -4.40
C PHE A 128 3.44 3.37 -5.88
N LEU A 129 2.83 2.55 -6.73
CA LEU A 129 2.99 2.64 -8.18
C LEU A 129 2.47 3.98 -8.70
N ALA A 130 1.23 4.34 -8.35
CA ALA A 130 0.62 5.61 -8.74
C ALA A 130 1.41 6.82 -8.20
N TYR A 131 1.89 6.75 -6.95
CA TYR A 131 2.75 7.79 -6.39
C TYR A 131 4.09 7.91 -7.13
N ARG A 132 4.74 6.78 -7.44
CA ARG A 132 6.01 6.75 -8.18
C ARG A 132 5.84 7.34 -9.56
N ASP A 133 4.76 7.01 -10.24
CA ASP A 133 4.47 7.51 -11.59
C ASP A 133 4.17 9.02 -11.56
N ALA A 134 3.43 9.50 -10.55
CA ALA A 134 3.23 10.94 -10.32
C ALA A 134 4.54 11.69 -10.01
N LEU A 135 5.48 11.07 -9.28
CA LEU A 135 6.81 11.66 -9.10
C LEU A 135 7.62 11.70 -10.40
N ALA A 136 7.48 10.70 -11.25
CA ALA A 136 8.25 10.59 -12.50
C ALA A 136 7.94 11.71 -13.49
N GLU A 137 6.78 12.35 -13.37
CA GLU A 137 6.42 13.54 -14.15
C GLU A 137 7.29 14.76 -13.82
N ARG A 138 7.89 14.80 -12.62
CA ARG A 138 8.59 15.99 -12.10
C ARG A 138 10.02 15.73 -11.68
N LEU A 139 10.38 14.48 -11.40
CA LEU A 139 11.65 14.09 -10.80
C LEU A 139 12.37 13.03 -11.64
N SER A 140 13.70 13.01 -11.50
CA SER A 140 14.52 11.98 -12.13
C SER A 140 14.15 10.56 -11.64
N PRO A 141 14.35 9.51 -12.48
CA PRO A 141 14.14 8.12 -12.05
C PRO A 141 14.91 7.77 -10.78
N THR A 142 16.11 8.32 -10.58
CA THR A 142 16.92 8.12 -9.38
C THR A 142 16.25 8.68 -8.13
N SER A 143 15.75 9.91 -8.20
CA SER A 143 15.03 10.57 -7.10
C SER A 143 13.72 9.84 -6.76
N CYS A 144 12.97 9.42 -7.78
CA CYS A 144 11.74 8.62 -7.60
C CYS A 144 12.04 7.29 -6.88
N ASN A 145 13.07 6.58 -7.32
CA ASN A 145 13.49 5.31 -6.71
C ASN A 145 13.94 5.49 -5.26
N GLN A 146 14.67 6.57 -4.94
CA GLN A 146 15.05 6.89 -3.56
C GLN A 146 13.82 7.16 -2.70
N GLY A 147 12.84 7.93 -3.21
CA GLY A 147 11.59 8.20 -2.50
C GLY A 147 10.79 6.92 -2.20
N VAL A 148 10.68 6.00 -3.16
CA VAL A 148 10.02 4.69 -2.95
C VAL A 148 10.79 3.84 -1.95
N LYS A 149 12.13 3.86 -1.99
CA LYS A 149 12.97 3.11 -1.04
C LYS A 149 12.77 3.57 0.41
N ILE A 150 12.66 4.87 0.65
CA ILE A 150 12.39 5.41 2.00
C ILE A 150 11.05 4.88 2.50
N LEU A 151 9.98 4.97 1.70
CA LEU A 151 8.69 4.42 2.14
C LEU A 151 8.74 2.91 2.36
N ARG A 152 9.47 2.17 1.52
CA ARG A 152 9.62 0.73 1.74
C ARG A 152 10.21 0.43 3.12
N SER A 153 11.17 1.23 3.60
CA SER A 153 11.70 1.11 4.96
C SER A 153 10.64 1.42 6.02
N VAL A 154 9.86 2.48 5.84
CA VAL A 154 8.81 2.88 6.80
C VAL A 154 7.76 1.77 6.95
N PHE A 155 7.29 1.23 5.82
CA PHE A 155 6.28 0.16 5.82
C PHE A 155 6.87 -1.20 6.23
N GLU A 156 8.18 -1.40 6.14
CA GLU A 156 8.84 -2.58 6.72
C GLU A 156 8.87 -2.50 8.25
N ASP A 157 9.16 -1.33 8.81
CA ASP A 157 9.07 -1.10 10.25
C ASP A 157 7.61 -1.26 10.73
N ALA A 158 6.63 -0.74 9.96
CA ALA A 158 5.21 -0.98 10.24
C ALA A 158 4.83 -2.47 10.30
N ARG A 159 5.40 -3.28 9.38
CA ARG A 159 5.20 -4.72 9.36
C ARG A 159 5.89 -5.40 10.55
N ARG A 160 7.10 -4.98 10.89
CA ARG A 160 7.86 -5.50 12.05
C ARG A 160 7.14 -5.22 13.37
N ASP A 161 6.57 -4.03 13.50
CA ASP A 161 5.82 -3.59 14.67
C ASP A 161 4.37 -4.16 14.70
N GLY A 162 3.97 -4.91 13.67
CA GLY A 162 2.69 -5.63 13.62
C GLY A 162 1.48 -4.79 13.18
N TYR A 163 1.68 -3.56 12.71
CA TYR A 163 0.59 -2.71 12.20
C TYR A 163 -0.01 -3.20 10.88
N ILE A 164 0.79 -3.89 10.07
CA ILE A 164 0.38 -4.51 8.80
C ILE A 164 0.95 -5.91 8.68
N SER A 165 0.24 -6.79 7.98
CA SER A 165 0.68 -8.18 7.77
C SER A 165 1.84 -8.32 6.78
N ASP A 166 1.91 -7.42 5.80
CA ASP A 166 2.88 -7.46 4.72
C ASP A 166 3.25 -6.04 4.28
N ASN A 167 4.43 -5.87 3.69
CA ASN A 167 4.91 -4.58 3.22
C ASN A 167 4.37 -4.26 1.82
N PRO A 168 3.40 -3.33 1.67
CA PRO A 168 2.79 -3.05 0.37
C PRO A 168 3.76 -2.38 -0.62
N ALA A 169 4.87 -1.81 -0.16
CA ALA A 169 5.88 -1.17 -1.01
C ALA A 169 6.92 -2.15 -1.56
N LYS A 170 6.95 -3.41 -1.10
CA LYS A 170 7.97 -4.40 -1.49
C LYS A 170 7.96 -4.67 -3.00
N ASP A 171 6.78 -4.78 -3.59
CA ASP A 171 6.57 -5.13 -5.01
C ASP A 171 6.50 -3.90 -5.93
N CYS A 172 6.79 -2.71 -5.40
CA CYS A 172 6.90 -1.51 -6.23
C CYS A 172 8.20 -1.57 -7.05
N GLY A 173 8.08 -1.83 -8.35
CA GLY A 173 9.22 -1.87 -9.28
C GLY A 173 9.97 -0.53 -9.34
N THR A 174 11.25 -0.58 -9.67
CA THR A 174 12.07 0.62 -9.86
C THR A 174 11.97 1.14 -11.29
N LEU A 175 12.04 2.46 -11.46
CA LEU A 175 12.16 3.06 -12.79
C LEU A 175 13.58 2.83 -13.32
N LYS A 176 13.70 2.49 -14.62
CA LYS A 176 15.01 2.36 -15.26
C LYS A 176 15.76 3.68 -15.15
N LYS A 177 17.01 3.61 -14.67
CA LYS A 177 17.91 4.76 -14.73
C LYS A 177 18.18 5.05 -16.20
N GLN A 178 17.84 6.25 -16.66
CA GLN A 178 18.48 6.77 -17.85
C GLN A 178 19.98 6.93 -17.53
N GLN A 179 20.87 6.63 -18.49
CA GLN A 179 22.30 6.91 -18.32
C GLN A 179 22.43 8.40 -17.95
N GLY A 180 22.80 8.66 -16.71
CA GLY A 180 22.86 10.02 -16.19
C GLY A 180 23.99 10.79 -16.86
N GLY A 181 23.74 12.06 -17.17
CA GLY A 181 24.79 12.99 -17.58
C GLY A 181 25.94 12.95 -16.57
N THR A 182 27.15 12.75 -17.08
CA THR A 182 28.37 12.82 -16.27
C THR A 182 28.42 14.17 -15.56
N ARG A 183 28.56 14.15 -14.23
CA ARG A 183 28.87 15.39 -13.48
C ARG A 183 30.20 15.89 -14.03
N ARG A 184 30.20 17.06 -14.67
CA ARG A 184 31.45 17.68 -15.11
C ARG A 184 32.27 18.00 -13.85
N PRO A 185 33.52 17.52 -13.75
CA PRO A 185 34.39 17.96 -12.69
C PRO A 185 34.60 19.47 -12.83
N PHE A 186 34.69 20.16 -11.71
CA PHE A 186 35.09 21.56 -11.72
C PHE A 186 36.55 21.63 -12.21
N THR A 187 36.79 22.34 -13.31
CA THR A 187 38.12 22.75 -13.77
C THR A 187 38.40 24.14 -13.21
N VAL A 188 39.61 24.39 -12.72
CA VAL A 188 40.00 25.62 -11.98
C VAL A 188 40.26 26.83 -12.90
N ASP A 189 39.78 26.81 -14.15
CA ASP A 189 39.91 27.94 -15.08
C ASP A 189 38.54 28.59 -15.31
N GLU A 190 38.18 29.54 -14.43
CA GLU A 190 37.43 30.79 -14.68
C GLU A 190 37.34 31.64 -13.39
#